data_AF-A0A968XMV8-F1
#
_entry.id   AF-A0A968XMV8-F1
#
_cell.length_a   1.000
_cell.length_b   1.000
_cell.length_c   1.000
_cell.angle_alpha   90.00
_cell.angle_beta   90.00
_cell.angle_gamma   90.00
#
_symmetry.space_group_name_H-M   'P 1'
#
loop_
_entity.id
_entity.type
_entity.pdbx_description
1 polymer ?
#
loop_
_entity_poly.entity_id
_entity_poly.type
_entity_poly.pdbx_seq_one_letter_code
_entity_poly.pdbx_strand_id
1 'polypeptide(L)' 'MGTVLGETATAKDWASLIDHTLLKPEASEADIKKLCEEAAQFGFASVCVNPAWVKKASEFLRGS' A
#
# COMPACT_ATOMS: atom_id res chain seq x y z
N MET A 1 19.02 -4.18 9.90
CA MET A 1 19.52 -3.55 8.66
C MET A 1 18.54 -2.45 8.33
N GLY A 2 18.72 -1.29 8.97
CA GLY A 2 17.82 -0.14 8.84
C GLY A 2 18.47 0.91 7.94
N THR A 3 17.66 1.60 7.16
CA THR A 3 18.09 2.74 6.33
C THR A 3 18.74 3.81 7.21
N VAL A 4 20.01 4.09 6.97
CA VAL A 4 20.73 5.20 7.60
C VAL A 4 20.38 6.47 6.82
N LEU A 5 19.82 7.48 7.50
CA LEU A 5 19.56 8.79 6.91
C LEU A 5 20.90 9.39 6.43
N GLY A 6 21.10 9.46 5.11
CA GLY A 6 22.32 9.99 4.49
C GLY A 6 23.03 9.04 3.51
N GLU A 7 22.62 7.77 3.42
CA GLU A 7 23.14 6.83 2.42
C GLU A 7 22.17 6.67 1.23
N THR A 8 22.70 6.26 0.06
CA THR A 8 21.88 5.97 -1.12
C THR A 8 21.01 4.73 -0.88
N ALA A 9 19.72 4.95 -0.63
CA ALA A 9 18.70 3.92 -0.50
C ALA A 9 18.06 3.54 -1.84
N THR A 10 17.64 2.28 -1.97
CA THR A 10 16.93 1.79 -3.16
C THR A 10 15.45 2.21 -3.14
N ALA A 11 14.78 2.17 -4.30
CA ALA A 11 13.35 2.46 -4.36
C ALA A 11 12.53 1.53 -3.44
N LYS A 12 12.97 0.28 -3.24
CA LYS A 12 12.31 -0.68 -2.36
C LYS A 12 12.45 -0.33 -0.88
N ASP A 13 13.62 0.21 -0.49
CA ASP A 13 13.84 0.66 0.89
C ASP A 13 12.87 1.79 1.24
N TRP A 14 12.66 2.73 0.31
CA TRP A 14 11.67 3.80 0.47
C TRP A 14 10.23 3.30 0.42
N ALA A 15 9.91 2.33 -0.45
CA ALA A 15 8.57 1.78 -0.55
C ALA A 15 8.06 1.25 0.80
N SER A 16 8.93 0.61 1.58
CA SER A 16 8.61 0.08 2.92
C SER A 16 8.24 1.14 3.97
N LEU A 17 8.30 2.44 3.61
CA LEU A 17 7.93 3.58 4.45
C LEU A 17 6.68 4.32 3.95
N ILE A 18 6.05 3.84 2.87
CA ILE A 18 4.91 4.50 2.22
C ILE A 18 3.60 3.80 2.57
N ASP A 19 2.60 4.59 2.96
CA ASP A 19 1.21 4.15 3.09
C ASP A 19 0.41 4.55 1.85
N HIS A 20 0.03 3.57 1.03
CA HIS A 20 -0.70 3.82 -0.22
C HIS A 20 -2.17 4.14 0.08
N THR A 21 -2.59 5.37 -0.20
CA THR A 21 -3.83 5.92 0.36
C THR A 21 -4.90 6.19 -0.71
N LEU A 22 -6.12 5.68 -0.50
CA LEU A 22 -7.33 6.02 -1.27
C LEU A 22 -8.53 6.20 -0.34
N LEU A 23 -8.81 7.46 0.00
CA LEU A 23 -9.93 7.87 0.88
C LEU A 23 -11.03 8.65 0.15
N LYS A 24 -10.99 8.70 -1.18
CA LYS A 24 -12.07 9.31 -1.97
C LYS A 24 -13.37 8.52 -1.74
N PRO A 25 -14.49 9.19 -1.39
CA PRO A 25 -15.74 8.49 -1.10
C PRO A 25 -16.32 7.79 -2.34
N GLU A 26 -15.98 8.25 -3.55
CA GLU A 26 -16.39 7.66 -4.82
C GLU A 26 -15.49 6.50 -5.28
N ALA A 27 -14.53 6.07 -4.46
CA ALA A 27 -13.66 4.94 -4.80
C ALA A 27 -14.47 3.68 -5.05
N SER A 28 -14.27 3.08 -6.23
CA SER A 28 -14.89 1.81 -6.60
C SER A 28 -14.09 0.62 -6.05
N GLU A 29 -14.69 -0.56 -6.06
CA GLU A 29 -13.97 -1.80 -5.71
C GLU A 29 -12.76 -2.04 -6.63
N ALA A 30 -12.87 -1.70 -7.92
CA ALA A 30 -11.76 -1.83 -8.86
C ALA A 30 -10.59 -0.92 -8.49
N ASP A 31 -10.87 0.29 -8.01
CA ASP A 31 -9.84 1.21 -7.51
C ASP A 31 -9.16 0.66 -6.26
N ILE A 32 -9.92 0.08 -5.33
CA ILE A 32 -9.39 -0.56 -4.11
C ILE A 32 -8.54 -1.79 -4.45
N LYS A 33 -8.98 -2.61 -5.41
CA LYS A 33 -8.20 -3.75 -5.89
C LYS A 33 -6.88 -3.30 -6.50
N LYS A 34 -6.92 -2.30 -7.37
CA LYS A 34 -5.72 -1.72 -7.99
C LYS A 34 -4.76 -1.15 -6.94
N LEU A 35 -5.27 -0.42 -5.95
CA LEU A 35 -4.49 0.09 -4.82
C LEU A 35 -3.74 -1.04 -4.09
N CYS A 36 -4.43 -2.15 -3.81
CA CYS A 36 -3.84 -3.30 -3.12
C CYS A 36 -2.78 -4.00 -3.99
N GLU A 37 -3.04 -4.17 -5.29
CA GLU A 37 -2.10 -4.78 -6.24
C GLU A 37 -0.81 -3.95 -6.37
N GLU A 38 -0.93 -2.63 -6.47
CA GLU A 38 0.23 -1.73 -6.50
C GLU A 38 1.03 -1.81 -5.19
N ALA A 39 0.34 -1.83 -4.04
CA ALA A 39 1.00 -1.94 -2.74
C ALA A 39 1.79 -3.25 -2.61
N ALA A 40 1.20 -4.38 -3.02
CA ALA A 40 1.88 -5.67 -3.03
C ALA A 40 3.04 -5.70 -4.04
N GLN A 41 2.84 -5.14 -5.24
CA GLN A 41 3.87 -5.09 -6.29
C GLN A 41 5.12 -4.32 -5.85
N PHE A 42 4.93 -3.17 -5.19
CA PHE A 42 6.04 -2.29 -4.80
C PHE A 42 6.56 -2.54 -3.39
N GLY A 43 5.86 -3.33 -2.57
CA GLY A 43 6.22 -3.57 -1.18
C GLY A 43 6.00 -2.34 -0.31
N PHE A 44 4.86 -1.66 -0.51
CA PHE A 44 4.45 -0.56 0.37
C PHE A 44 4.16 -1.05 1.78
N ALA A 45 4.31 -0.16 2.76
CA ALA A 45 4.16 -0.50 4.18
C ALA A 45 2.72 -0.92 4.51
N SER A 46 1.75 -0.17 3.98
CA SER A 46 0.33 -0.43 4.18
C SER A 46 -0.54 0.17 3.08
N VAL A 47 -1.84 -0.14 3.13
CA VAL A 47 -2.88 0.58 2.38
C VAL A 47 -3.81 1.30 3.34
N CYS A 48 -4.17 2.53 3.01
CA CYS A 48 -5.10 3.35 3.77
C CYS A 48 -6.39 3.54 2.96
N VAL A 49 -7.48 2.95 3.42
CA VAL A 49 -8.79 2.96 2.75
C VAL A 49 -9.91 3.32 3.72
N ASN A 50 -11.05 3.78 3.19
CA ASN A 50 -12.24 4.00 4.01
C ASN A 50 -12.67 2.68 4.71
N PRO A 51 -13.22 2.72 5.95
CA PRO A 51 -13.55 1.51 6.72
C PRO A 51 -14.42 0.48 6.00
N ALA A 52 -15.33 0.94 5.13
CA ALA A 52 -16.18 0.08 4.31
C ALA A 52 -15.38 -0.89 3.40
N TRP A 53 -14.13 -0.54 3.06
CA TRP A 53 -13.27 -1.31 2.17
C TRP A 53 -12.27 -2.23 2.89
N VAL A 54 -12.11 -2.11 4.22
CA VAL A 54 -11.08 -2.82 4.99
C VAL A 54 -11.14 -4.34 4.77
N LYS A 55 -12.35 -4.92 4.77
CA LYS A 55 -12.53 -6.36 4.54
C LYS A 55 -12.01 -6.78 3.15
N LYS A 56 -12.40 -6.06 2.10
CA LYS A 56 -11.96 -6.37 0.72
C LYS A 56 -10.47 -6.14 0.53
N ALA A 57 -9.93 -5.04 1.07
CA ALA A 57 -8.50 -4.76 1.01
C ALA A 57 -7.68 -5.88 1.66
N SER A 58 -8.11 -6.37 2.83
CA SER A 58 -7.48 -7.53 3.49
C SER A 58 -7.59 -8.81 2.65
N GLU A 59 -8.71 -9.03 1.95
CA GLU A 59 -8.87 -10.17 1.05
C GLU A 59 -7.95 -10.11 -0.16
N PHE A 60 -7.73 -8.91 -0.74
CA PHE A 60 -6.85 -8.70 -1.89
C PHE A 60 -5.36 -8.77 -1.53
N LEU A 61 -4.98 -8.33 -0.33
CA LEU A 61 -3.60 -8.37 0.17
C LEU A 61 -3.23 -9.71 0.83
N ARG A 62 -4.09 -10.73 0.76
CA ARG A 62 -3.79 -12.01 1.40
C ARG A 62 -2.60 -12.70 0.72
N GLY A 63 -1.47 -12.75 1.41
CA GLY A 63 -0.24 -13.39 0.94
C GLY A 63 0.74 -12.47 0.24
N SER A 64 0.52 -11.15 0.26
CA SER A 64 1.51 -10.13 -0.14
C SER A 64 2.62 -9.98 0.88
#